data_AF-A0A143PTM6-F1
#
_entry.id   AF-A0A143PTM6-F1
#
_cell.length_a   1.000
_cell.length_b   1.000
_cell.length_c   1.000
_cell.angle_alpha   90.00
_cell.angle_beta   90.00
_cell.angle_gamma   90.00
#
_symmetry.space_group_name_H-M   'P 1'
#
loop_
_entity.id
_entity.type
_entity.pdbx_description
1 polymer ?
#
loop_
_entity_poly.entity_id
_entity_poly.type
_entity_poly.pdbx_seq_one_letter_code
_entity_poly.pdbx_strand_id
1 'polypeptide(L)'
;MTLDQRYLRAVRFFLPRRQQDDIVRELSENLASEIEERSETLGRDLSEKELADILRRHGHPIVVAARYAPRQQLIGPVMFPIYLLALKLGLGVALVVTVIVSVIGAALRGGSVPHFVDGMLAYPERALIVFAWTTIGFAVVDMASSQAQLKPDWDPRKIPDWMVGARRPDPLHDRIRAVVEVIFGVLGLGWLLMVPTSPWLAMGPLSTVLAFAPVWRIWYVPLVLVCVANLALDAYGLFHPTRTARRVTLKLAALACQLVVALMILSARVWVVAGTAVRSEVVPAHQLPQLLTWVNTGVAIGFGIVIVLTLIEIGKQYYRLRTLGDGRHAAGAEPDGASSTNAER
;
A
#
# COMPACT_ATOMS: atom_id res chain seq x y z
N MET A 1 21.01 -23.75 19.41
CA MET A 1 20.52 -23.88 18.02
C MET A 1 21.70 -23.53 17.12
N THR A 2 22.14 -24.45 16.27
CA THR A 2 23.34 -24.30 15.44
C THR A 2 23.05 -23.42 14.21
N LEU A 3 24.09 -22.89 13.54
CA LEU A 3 23.95 -21.92 12.45
C LEU A 3 23.23 -22.51 11.21
N ASP A 4 23.51 -23.77 10.91
CA ASP A 4 22.84 -24.61 9.90
C ASP A 4 21.35 -24.80 10.21
N GLN A 5 20.98 -25.13 11.46
CA GLN A 5 19.58 -25.24 11.88
C GLN A 5 18.85 -23.89 11.75
N ARG A 6 19.55 -22.79 12.08
CA ARG A 6 19.03 -21.42 11.92
C ARG A 6 18.78 -21.09 10.45
N TYR A 7 19.71 -21.49 9.57
CA TYR A 7 19.60 -21.33 8.13
C TYR A 7 18.46 -22.16 7.54
N LEU A 8 18.36 -23.45 7.86
CA LEU A 8 17.27 -24.33 7.40
C LEU A 8 15.90 -23.81 7.85
N ARG A 9 15.81 -23.26 9.07
CA ARG A 9 14.56 -22.65 9.55
C ARG A 9 14.21 -21.37 8.81
N ALA A 10 15.21 -20.56 8.45
CA ALA A 10 15.02 -19.39 7.61
C ALA A 10 14.58 -19.77 6.19
N VAL A 11 15.16 -20.82 5.58
CA VAL A 11 14.73 -21.33 4.26
C VAL A 11 13.30 -21.87 4.36
N ARG A 12 13.03 -22.69 5.39
CA ARG A 12 11.70 -23.23 5.69
C ARG A 12 10.65 -22.12 5.75
N PHE A 13 10.96 -20.98 6.36
CA PHE A 13 10.04 -19.86 6.47
C PHE A 13 9.50 -19.35 5.10
N PHE A 14 10.27 -19.47 4.03
CA PHE A 14 9.92 -18.98 2.69
C PHE A 14 9.39 -20.06 1.71
N LEU A 15 9.36 -21.34 2.12
CA LEU A 15 8.94 -22.44 1.25
C LEU A 15 7.41 -22.63 1.17
N PRO A 16 6.87 -23.16 0.05
CA PRO A 16 5.46 -23.51 -0.07
C PRO A 16 5.05 -24.60 0.94
N ARG A 17 3.99 -24.37 1.72
CA ARG A 17 3.56 -25.27 2.82
C ARG A 17 3.37 -26.74 2.42
N ARG A 18 3.01 -27.03 1.16
CA ARG A 18 2.74 -28.39 0.68
C ARG A 18 3.98 -29.26 0.50
N GLN A 19 5.14 -28.66 0.24
CA GLN A 19 6.40 -29.38 -0.05
C GLN A 19 7.51 -28.98 0.94
N GLN A 20 7.15 -28.18 1.95
CA GLN A 20 8.09 -27.56 2.87
C GLN A 20 8.91 -28.59 3.63
N ASP A 21 8.30 -29.67 4.10
CA ASP A 21 8.99 -30.69 4.89
C ASP A 21 9.91 -31.54 4.03
N ASP A 22 9.48 -31.89 2.81
CA ASP A 22 10.28 -32.65 1.85
C ASP A 22 11.52 -31.87 1.40
N ILE A 23 11.34 -30.60 1.02
CA ILE A 23 12.43 -29.73 0.55
C ILE A 23 13.42 -29.43 1.69
N VAL A 24 12.91 -29.19 2.91
CA VAL A 24 13.80 -28.96 4.07
C VAL A 24 14.58 -30.21 4.41
N ARG A 25 13.96 -31.39 4.32
CA ARG A 25 14.65 -32.67 4.54
C ARG A 25 15.77 -32.87 3.52
N GLU A 26 15.48 -32.73 2.22
CA GLU A 26 16.48 -32.84 1.16
C GLU A 26 17.63 -31.83 1.34
N LEU A 27 17.32 -30.57 1.65
CA LEU A 27 18.35 -29.54 1.87
C LEU A 27 19.18 -29.82 3.12
N SER A 28 18.57 -30.39 4.17
CA SER A 28 19.28 -30.77 5.39
C SER A 28 20.22 -31.95 5.18
N GLU A 29 19.81 -32.94 4.39
CA GLU A 29 20.64 -34.09 4.02
C GLU A 29 21.84 -33.63 3.19
N ASN A 30 21.61 -32.83 2.15
CA ASN A 30 22.68 -32.28 1.32
C ASN A 30 23.68 -31.43 2.11
N LEU A 31 23.19 -30.57 3.01
CA LEU A 31 24.05 -29.72 3.83
C LEU A 31 24.85 -30.53 4.85
N ALA A 32 24.24 -31.56 5.46
CA ALA A 32 24.94 -32.46 6.38
C ALA A 32 26.07 -33.21 5.68
N SER A 33 25.84 -33.72 4.47
CA SER A 33 26.88 -34.39 3.67
C SER A 33 28.05 -33.46 3.32
N GLU A 34 27.79 -32.21 2.91
CA GLU A 34 28.88 -31.25 2.60
C GLU A 34 29.68 -30.84 3.86
N ILE A 35 29.00 -30.75 5.02
CA ILE A 35 29.66 -30.49 6.31
C ILE A 35 30.55 -31.66 6.70
N GLU A 36 30.04 -32.90 6.60
CA GLU A 36 30.76 -34.13 6.95
C GLU A 36 32.02 -34.30 6.09
N GLU A 37 31.89 -34.25 4.76
CA GLU A 37 33.02 -34.37 3.82
C GLU A 37 34.13 -33.34 4.11
N ARG A 38 33.74 -32.11 4.47
CA ARG A 38 34.69 -31.05 4.79
C ARG A 38 35.33 -31.21 6.16
N SER A 39 34.60 -31.76 7.13
CA SER A 39 35.14 -32.09 8.47
C SER A 39 36.13 -33.25 8.41
N GLU A 40 35.86 -34.28 7.61
CA GLU A 40 36.75 -35.42 7.38
C GLU A 40 38.05 -34.97 6.71
N THR A 41 37.95 -34.12 5.69
CA THR A 41 39.12 -33.57 4.99
C THR A 41 40.03 -32.76 5.93
N LEU A 42 39.43 -32.03 6.87
CA LEU A 42 40.17 -31.21 7.84
C LEU A 42 40.60 -32.00 9.08
N GLY A 43 40.08 -33.21 9.29
CA GLY A 43 40.32 -34.04 10.47
C GLY A 43 39.83 -33.42 11.78
N ARG A 44 38.89 -32.45 11.70
CA ARG A 44 38.30 -31.74 12.85
C ARG A 44 36.93 -31.19 12.50
N ASP A 45 36.15 -30.86 13.53
CA ASP A 45 34.90 -30.12 13.36
C ASP A 45 35.12 -28.76 12.67
N LEU A 46 34.13 -28.37 11.86
CA LEU A 46 34.12 -27.09 11.17
C LEU A 46 33.98 -25.93 12.15
N SER A 47 34.80 -24.90 11.96
CA SER A 47 34.62 -23.64 12.67
C SER A 47 33.38 -22.90 12.16
N GLU A 48 32.81 -22.01 12.99
CA GLU A 48 31.64 -21.21 12.61
C GLU A 48 31.87 -20.39 11.33
N LYS A 49 33.12 -19.96 11.07
CA LYS A 49 33.49 -19.23 9.85
C LYS A 49 33.44 -20.12 8.61
N GLU A 50 33.94 -21.34 8.70
CA GLU A 50 33.91 -22.32 7.60
C GLU A 50 32.48 -22.78 7.31
N LEU A 51 31.66 -22.96 8.36
CA LEU A 51 30.24 -23.24 8.24
C LEU A 51 29.48 -22.07 7.58
N ALA A 52 29.79 -20.82 7.94
CA ALA A 52 29.24 -19.65 7.28
C ALA A 52 29.62 -19.61 5.79
N ASP A 53 30.85 -19.95 5.42
CA ASP A 53 31.27 -19.96 4.00
C ASP A 53 30.55 -21.04 3.18
N ILE A 54 30.27 -22.22 3.76
CA ILE A 54 29.40 -23.25 3.14
C ILE A 54 28.00 -22.67 2.89
N LEU A 55 27.37 -22.10 3.91
CA LEU A 55 26.04 -21.51 3.80
C LEU A 55 26.00 -20.35 2.80
N ARG A 56 27.07 -19.55 2.73
CA ARG A 56 27.21 -18.44 1.76
C ARG A 56 27.22 -18.94 0.31
N ARG A 57 27.83 -20.10 0.05
CA ARG A 57 27.84 -20.74 -1.29
C ARG A 57 26.46 -21.26 -1.69
N HIS A 58 25.65 -21.75 -0.76
CA HIS A 58 24.24 -22.07 -1.04
C HIS A 58 23.40 -20.83 -1.33
N GLY A 59 23.72 -19.69 -0.71
CA GLY A 59 23.13 -18.39 -1.00
C GLY A 59 22.04 -17.98 -0.02
N HIS A 60 21.47 -16.79 -0.25
CA HIS A 60 20.48 -16.22 0.68
C HIS A 60 19.25 -17.14 0.81
N PRO A 61 18.69 -17.36 2.02
CA PRO A 61 17.55 -18.28 2.23
C PRO A 61 16.36 -18.06 1.28
N ILE A 62 16.04 -16.79 1.00
CA ILE A 62 15.03 -16.38 0.01
C ILE A 62 15.36 -16.88 -1.40
N VAL A 63 16.62 -16.77 -1.83
CA VAL A 63 17.08 -17.17 -3.17
C VAL A 63 17.02 -18.70 -3.30
N VAL A 64 17.45 -19.43 -2.26
CA VAL A 64 17.36 -20.89 -2.24
C VAL A 64 15.91 -21.35 -2.28
N ALA A 65 15.05 -20.79 -1.42
CA ALA A 65 13.62 -21.12 -1.43
C ALA A 65 12.94 -20.78 -2.77
N ALA A 66 13.36 -19.70 -3.43
CA ALA A 66 12.83 -19.31 -4.74
C ALA A 66 13.12 -20.32 -5.86
N ARG A 67 14.20 -21.11 -5.76
CA ARG A 67 14.51 -22.18 -6.74
C ARG A 67 13.48 -23.31 -6.72
N TYR A 68 12.84 -23.52 -5.56
CA TYR A 68 11.82 -24.55 -5.37
C TYR A 68 10.39 -24.00 -5.51
N ALA A 69 10.22 -22.70 -5.77
CA ALA A 69 8.92 -22.13 -6.07
C ALA A 69 8.52 -22.48 -7.53
N PRO A 70 7.28 -22.93 -7.80
CA PRO A 70 6.82 -23.15 -9.17
C PRO A 70 6.95 -21.86 -10.01
N ARG A 71 7.49 -22.00 -11.23
CA ARG A 71 8.05 -20.94 -12.11
C ARG A 71 7.16 -19.69 -12.34
N GLN A 72 7.87 -18.55 -12.41
CA GLN A 72 7.59 -17.24 -13.02
C GLN A 72 6.14 -16.73 -13.00
N GLN A 73 5.80 -16.05 -11.91
CA GLN A 73 4.67 -15.13 -11.85
C GLN A 73 5.13 -13.73 -12.25
N LEU A 74 4.33 -13.01 -13.03
CA LEU A 74 4.58 -11.60 -13.44
C LEU A 74 4.70 -10.65 -12.22
N ILE A 75 4.13 -11.08 -11.09
CA ILE A 75 4.17 -10.44 -9.78
C ILE A 75 4.47 -11.56 -8.78
N GLY A 76 5.57 -11.43 -8.03
CA GLY A 76 6.05 -12.46 -7.11
C GLY A 76 5.00 -12.87 -6.05
N PRO A 77 5.14 -14.08 -5.47
CA PRO A 77 4.14 -14.66 -4.56
C PRO A 77 3.89 -13.82 -3.29
N VAL A 78 4.83 -12.93 -2.94
CA VAL A 78 4.71 -11.98 -1.83
C VAL A 78 3.78 -10.83 -2.20
N MET A 79 3.83 -10.33 -3.44
CA MET A 79 3.03 -9.20 -3.91
C MET A 79 1.67 -9.59 -4.50
N PHE A 80 1.53 -10.84 -4.95
CA PHE A 80 0.34 -11.32 -5.66
C PHE A 80 -0.99 -11.23 -4.88
N PRO A 81 -1.09 -11.63 -3.59
CA PRO A 81 -2.35 -11.51 -2.84
C PRO A 81 -2.84 -10.05 -2.71
N ILE A 82 -1.90 -9.11 -2.70
CA ILE A 82 -2.15 -7.67 -2.57
C ILE A 82 -2.61 -7.11 -3.90
N TYR A 83 -1.95 -7.50 -4.99
CA TYR A 83 -2.37 -7.18 -6.34
C TYR A 83 -3.85 -7.59 -6.53
N LEU A 84 -4.22 -8.81 -6.11
CA LEU A 84 -5.61 -9.25 -6.18
C LEU A 84 -6.57 -8.39 -5.34
N LEU A 85 -6.16 -7.96 -4.15
CA LEU A 85 -6.97 -7.08 -3.30
C LEU A 85 -7.14 -5.70 -3.95
N ALA A 86 -6.05 -5.08 -4.39
CA ALA A 86 -6.04 -3.78 -5.04
C ALA A 86 -6.86 -3.82 -6.33
N LEU A 87 -6.70 -4.87 -7.13
CA LEU A 87 -7.46 -5.07 -8.36
C LEU A 87 -8.96 -5.23 -8.07
N LYS A 88 -9.34 -6.06 -7.10
CA LYS A 88 -10.75 -6.23 -6.71
C LYS A 88 -11.37 -4.92 -6.22
N LEU A 89 -10.63 -4.16 -5.40
CA LEU A 89 -11.11 -2.88 -4.90
C LEU A 89 -11.24 -1.85 -6.03
N GLY A 90 -10.23 -1.76 -6.90
CA GLY A 90 -10.23 -0.87 -8.06
C GLY A 90 -11.38 -1.19 -9.03
N LEU A 91 -11.59 -2.47 -9.34
CA LEU A 91 -12.73 -2.93 -10.16
C LEU A 91 -14.07 -2.63 -9.48
N GLY A 92 -14.19 -2.86 -8.18
CA GLY A 92 -15.40 -2.53 -7.41
C GLY A 92 -15.74 -1.05 -7.44
N VAL A 93 -14.75 -0.17 -7.25
CA VAL A 93 -14.94 1.29 -7.37
C VAL A 93 -15.31 1.68 -8.80
N ALA A 94 -14.62 1.15 -9.81
CA ALA A 94 -14.95 1.40 -11.20
C ALA A 94 -16.37 0.97 -11.56
N LEU A 95 -16.85 -0.15 -10.99
CA LEU A 95 -18.21 -0.62 -11.16
C LEU A 95 -19.21 0.35 -10.54
N VAL A 96 -19.01 0.76 -9.29
CA VAL A 96 -19.88 1.73 -8.59
C VAL A 96 -19.97 3.04 -9.36
N VAL A 97 -18.83 3.60 -9.79
CA VAL A 97 -18.79 4.81 -10.60
C VAL A 97 -19.54 4.61 -11.91
N THR A 98 -19.36 3.47 -12.58
CA THR A 98 -20.05 3.19 -13.83
C THR A 98 -21.56 3.08 -13.62
N VAL A 99 -22.03 2.45 -12.55
CA VAL A 99 -23.46 2.42 -12.18
C VAL A 99 -23.99 3.84 -12.00
N ILE A 100 -23.31 4.68 -11.22
CA ILE A 100 -23.76 6.06 -10.96
C ILE A 100 -23.85 6.86 -12.27
N VAL A 101 -22.82 6.80 -13.11
CA VAL A 101 -22.79 7.51 -14.40
C VAL A 101 -23.88 6.99 -15.34
N SER A 102 -24.13 5.67 -15.38
CA SER A 102 -25.21 5.08 -16.18
C SER A 102 -26.59 5.51 -15.70
N VAL A 103 -26.82 5.55 -14.38
CA VAL A 103 -28.09 6.02 -13.79
C VAL A 103 -28.33 7.50 -14.13
N ILE A 104 -27.31 8.35 -13.98
CA ILE A 104 -27.39 9.77 -14.36
C ILE A 104 -27.69 9.89 -15.85
N GLY A 105 -26.93 9.20 -16.70
CA GLY A 105 -27.09 9.24 -18.15
C GLY A 105 -28.46 8.75 -18.62
N ALA A 106 -29.04 7.74 -17.96
CA ALA A 106 -30.39 7.27 -18.24
C ALA A 106 -31.44 8.30 -17.80
N ALA A 107 -31.30 8.87 -16.60
CA ALA A 107 -32.23 9.87 -16.07
C ALA A 107 -32.32 11.13 -16.96
N LEU A 108 -31.19 11.61 -17.48
CA LEU A 108 -31.15 12.77 -18.39
C LEU A 108 -31.83 12.47 -19.75
N ARG A 109 -31.84 11.21 -20.19
CA ARG A 109 -32.44 10.80 -21.47
C ARG A 109 -33.86 10.25 -21.32
N GLY A 110 -34.57 10.63 -20.24
CA GLY A 110 -35.98 10.26 -20.03
C GLY A 110 -36.20 8.94 -19.30
N GLY A 111 -35.20 8.41 -18.59
CA GLY A 111 -35.37 7.29 -17.65
C GLY A 111 -35.54 5.92 -18.30
N SER A 112 -35.00 5.69 -19.50
CA SER A 112 -35.15 4.42 -20.20
C SER A 112 -34.08 3.39 -19.80
N VAL A 113 -34.51 2.13 -19.65
CA VAL A 113 -33.62 0.97 -19.37
C VAL A 113 -32.52 0.81 -20.43
N PRO A 114 -32.78 1.00 -21.75
CA PRO A 114 -31.73 0.94 -22.76
C PRO A 114 -30.56 1.88 -22.50
N HIS A 115 -30.81 3.13 -22.09
CA HIS A 115 -29.74 4.11 -21.83
C HIS A 115 -28.88 3.76 -20.61
N PHE A 116 -29.46 3.07 -19.61
CA PHE A 116 -28.68 2.54 -18.50
C PHE A 116 -27.78 1.39 -18.94
N VAL A 117 -28.32 0.48 -19.76
CA VAL A 117 -27.57 -0.66 -20.32
C VAL A 117 -26.40 -0.17 -21.18
N ASP A 118 -26.63 0.82 -22.05
CA ASP A 118 -25.57 1.44 -22.86
C ASP A 118 -24.43 1.99 -22.00
N GLY A 119 -24.75 2.66 -20.89
CA GLY A 119 -23.74 3.14 -19.95
C GLY A 119 -22.98 2.00 -19.25
N MET A 120 -23.66 0.89 -18.94
CA MET A 120 -23.04 -0.30 -18.36
C MET A 120 -22.09 -1.00 -19.33
N LEU A 121 -22.34 -0.94 -20.64
CA LEU A 121 -21.45 -1.49 -21.65
C LEU A 121 -20.08 -0.79 -21.70
N ALA A 122 -19.92 0.38 -21.08
CA ALA A 122 -18.62 1.03 -20.89
C ALA A 122 -17.79 0.44 -19.74
N TYR A 123 -18.37 -0.41 -18.88
CA TYR A 123 -17.65 -1.00 -17.75
C TYR A 123 -16.46 -1.89 -18.16
N PRO A 124 -16.59 -2.83 -19.12
CA PRO A 124 -15.47 -3.69 -19.52
C PRO A 124 -14.23 -2.91 -19.97
N GLU A 125 -14.41 -1.82 -20.71
CA GLU A 125 -13.31 -0.93 -21.13
C GLU A 125 -12.63 -0.28 -19.91
N ARG A 126 -13.41 0.30 -19.00
CA ARG A 126 -12.90 0.92 -17.77
C ARG A 126 -12.20 -0.08 -16.86
N ALA A 127 -12.79 -1.27 -16.72
CA ALA A 127 -12.24 -2.38 -15.97
C ALA A 127 -10.90 -2.84 -16.56
N LEU A 128 -10.77 -2.88 -17.89
CA LEU A 128 -9.52 -3.22 -18.57
C LEU A 128 -8.43 -2.17 -18.28
N ILE A 129 -8.76 -0.88 -18.29
CA ILE A 129 -7.83 0.21 -17.96
C ILE A 129 -7.36 0.07 -16.50
N VAL A 130 -8.29 -0.13 -15.56
CA VAL A 130 -7.97 -0.32 -14.13
C VAL A 130 -7.10 -1.56 -13.95
N PHE A 131 -7.44 -2.66 -14.61
CA PHE A 131 -6.66 -3.89 -14.61
C PHE A 131 -5.24 -3.65 -15.13
N ALA A 132 -5.09 -3.01 -16.29
CA ALA A 132 -3.80 -2.77 -16.93
C ALA A 132 -2.90 -1.91 -16.03
N TRP A 133 -3.38 -0.77 -15.54
CA TRP A 133 -2.58 0.12 -14.69
C TRP A 133 -2.26 -0.48 -13.33
N THR A 134 -3.20 -1.23 -12.73
CA THR A 134 -2.94 -1.94 -11.47
C THR A 134 -1.86 -3.01 -11.67
N THR A 135 -1.96 -3.81 -12.73
CA THR A 135 -0.97 -4.84 -13.04
C THR A 135 0.41 -4.23 -13.32
N ILE A 136 0.49 -3.18 -14.15
CA ILE A 136 1.75 -2.50 -14.48
C ILE A 136 2.38 -1.91 -13.20
N GLY A 137 1.60 -1.22 -12.37
CA GLY A 137 2.09 -0.63 -11.13
C GLY A 137 2.69 -1.67 -10.18
N PHE A 138 2.00 -2.79 -9.97
CA PHE A 138 2.49 -3.88 -9.13
C PHE A 138 3.69 -4.61 -9.75
N ALA A 139 3.73 -4.79 -11.07
CA ALA A 139 4.87 -5.40 -11.75
C ALA A 139 6.15 -4.54 -11.61
N VAL A 140 6.04 -3.21 -11.77
CA VAL A 140 7.19 -2.29 -11.60
C VAL A 140 7.72 -2.34 -10.18
N VAL A 141 6.84 -2.36 -9.18
CA VAL A 141 7.19 -2.42 -7.75
C VAL A 141 7.88 -3.74 -7.41
N ASP A 142 7.33 -4.85 -7.90
CA ASP A 142 7.91 -6.17 -7.68
C ASP A 142 9.32 -6.26 -8.32
N MET A 143 9.48 -5.72 -9.52
CA MET A 143 10.77 -5.62 -10.20
C MET A 143 11.79 -4.73 -9.47
N ALA A 144 11.36 -3.60 -8.91
CA ALA A 144 12.24 -2.71 -8.15
C ALA A 144 12.63 -3.31 -6.79
N SER A 145 11.67 -3.95 -6.11
CA SER A 145 11.89 -4.53 -4.78
C SER A 145 12.73 -5.81 -4.81
N SER A 146 12.62 -6.63 -5.86
CA SER A 146 13.49 -7.78 -6.08
C SER A 146 14.95 -7.37 -6.30
N GLN A 147 15.20 -6.33 -7.09
CA GLN A 147 16.56 -5.78 -7.27
C GLN A 147 17.15 -5.21 -5.97
N ALA A 148 16.35 -4.55 -5.14
CA ALA A 148 16.81 -3.99 -3.86
C ALA A 148 17.13 -5.05 -2.78
N GLN A 149 16.51 -6.23 -2.86
CA GLN A 149 16.75 -7.35 -1.94
C GLN A 149 17.97 -8.19 -2.33
N LEU A 150 18.44 -8.08 -3.58
CA LEU A 150 19.63 -8.75 -4.08
C LEU A 150 20.88 -7.92 -3.78
N LYS A 151 21.24 -7.76 -2.50
CA LYS A 151 22.58 -7.28 -2.14
C LYS A 151 23.61 -8.41 -2.30
N PRO A 152 24.75 -8.19 -2.97
CA PRO A 152 25.82 -9.20 -3.11
C PRO A 152 26.44 -9.66 -1.77
N ASP A 153 26.33 -8.84 -0.71
CA ASP A 153 27.01 -9.05 0.58
C ASP A 153 26.11 -9.63 1.69
N TRP A 154 25.45 -10.75 1.41
CA TRP A 154 24.73 -11.48 2.46
C TRP A 154 25.69 -12.23 3.40
N ASP A 155 25.54 -12.03 4.73
CA ASP A 155 26.29 -12.74 5.78
C ASP A 155 25.35 -13.72 6.53
N PRO A 156 25.61 -15.04 6.47
CA PRO A 156 24.83 -16.08 7.15
C PRO A 156 24.72 -15.90 8.67
N ARG A 157 25.65 -15.19 9.31
CA ARG A 157 25.64 -14.96 10.77
C ARG A 157 24.63 -13.90 11.20
N LYS A 158 24.11 -13.11 10.25
CA LYS A 158 23.15 -12.02 10.50
C LYS A 158 21.72 -12.39 10.12
N ILE A 159 21.36 -13.67 10.20
CA ILE A 159 19.96 -14.10 9.97
C ILE A 159 19.07 -13.44 11.03
N PRO A 160 18.11 -12.58 10.63
CA PRO A 160 17.23 -11.93 11.58
C PRO A 160 16.34 -12.92 12.33
N ASP A 161 16.14 -12.70 13.64
CA ASP A 161 15.39 -13.61 14.51
C ASP A 161 13.94 -13.86 14.09
N TRP A 162 13.35 -12.92 13.32
CA TRP A 162 11.99 -13.09 12.81
C TRP A 162 11.86 -14.20 11.75
N MET A 163 12.96 -14.64 11.12
CA MET A 163 12.96 -15.79 10.20
C MET A 163 12.99 -17.15 10.92
N VAL A 164 13.35 -17.18 12.22
CA VAL A 164 13.69 -18.41 12.96
C VAL A 164 12.54 -18.87 13.89
N GLY A 165 11.33 -18.35 13.68
CA GLY A 165 10.13 -18.82 14.39
C GLY A 165 9.49 -17.83 15.35
N ALA A 166 9.88 -16.56 15.35
CA ALA A 166 8.99 -15.55 15.92
C ALA A 166 7.70 -15.52 15.09
N ARG A 167 6.56 -15.68 15.78
CA ARG A 167 5.20 -15.36 15.27
C ARG A 167 5.32 -14.24 14.26
N ARG A 168 4.75 -14.39 13.05
CA ARG A 168 4.66 -13.30 12.06
C ARG A 168 4.50 -11.99 12.83
N PRO A 169 5.53 -11.14 12.97
CA PRO A 169 5.18 -9.74 13.02
C PRO A 169 4.49 -9.55 11.64
N ASP A 170 3.54 -8.66 11.51
CA ASP A 170 2.96 -8.33 10.20
C ASP A 170 3.73 -7.15 9.55
N PRO A 171 5.10 -7.09 9.50
CA PRO A 171 5.77 -5.98 8.84
C PRO A 171 5.59 -6.06 7.33
N LEU A 172 5.20 -7.24 6.80
CA LEU A 172 4.85 -7.40 5.41
C LEU A 172 3.57 -6.63 5.11
N HIS A 173 2.46 -6.87 5.83
CA HIS A 173 1.22 -6.10 5.66
C HIS A 173 1.42 -4.59 5.87
N ASP A 174 2.23 -4.18 6.87
CA ASP A 174 2.55 -2.78 7.11
C ASP A 174 3.37 -2.14 5.95
N ARG A 175 4.38 -2.85 5.42
CA ARG A 175 5.17 -2.38 4.26
C ARG A 175 4.35 -2.35 2.98
N ILE A 176 3.56 -3.39 2.77
CA ILE A 176 2.62 -3.53 1.65
C ILE A 176 1.65 -2.36 1.63
N ARG A 177 1.02 -2.09 2.78
CA ARG A 177 0.09 -0.99 2.93
C ARG A 177 0.78 0.34 2.63
N ALA A 178 1.99 0.55 3.14
CA ALA A 178 2.75 1.77 2.87
C ALA A 178 3.09 1.93 1.38
N VAL A 179 3.49 0.86 0.69
CA VAL A 179 3.78 0.89 -0.75
C VAL A 179 2.52 1.22 -1.56
N VAL A 180 1.40 0.58 -1.24
CA VAL A 180 0.10 0.84 -1.88
C VAL A 180 -0.32 2.29 -1.65
N GLU A 181 -0.25 2.79 -0.41
CA GLU A 181 -0.56 4.18 -0.06
C GLU A 181 0.31 5.17 -0.85
N VAL A 182 1.61 4.89 -1.00
CA VAL A 182 2.52 5.73 -1.80
C VAL A 182 2.15 5.71 -3.29
N ILE A 183 1.90 4.54 -3.88
CA ILE A 183 1.56 4.43 -5.31
C ILE A 183 0.25 5.16 -5.62
N PHE A 184 -0.81 4.86 -4.87
CA PHE A 184 -2.09 5.54 -5.05
C PHE A 184 -1.98 7.03 -4.75
N GLY A 185 -1.13 7.43 -3.80
CA GLY A 185 -0.82 8.83 -3.52
C GLY A 185 -0.13 9.52 -4.72
N VAL A 186 0.87 8.89 -5.34
CA VAL A 186 1.55 9.42 -6.53
C VAL A 186 0.58 9.52 -7.70
N LEU A 187 -0.17 8.45 -7.99
CA LEU A 187 -1.13 8.43 -9.09
C LEU A 187 -2.26 9.44 -8.89
N GLY A 188 -2.81 9.52 -7.67
CA GLY A 188 -3.85 10.47 -7.32
C GLY A 188 -3.37 11.92 -7.37
N LEU A 189 -2.15 12.20 -6.89
CA LEU A 189 -1.54 13.52 -6.99
C LEU A 189 -1.25 13.90 -8.45
N GLY A 190 -0.71 12.98 -9.24
CA GLY A 190 -0.49 13.18 -10.68
C GLY A 190 -1.79 13.48 -11.41
N TRP A 191 -2.85 12.69 -11.17
CA TRP A 191 -4.18 12.96 -11.69
C TRP A 191 -4.67 14.36 -11.27
N LEU A 192 -4.60 14.71 -9.97
CA LEU A 192 -5.04 15.99 -9.43
C LEU A 192 -4.29 17.19 -10.06
N LEU A 193 -3.00 17.04 -10.33
CA LEU A 193 -2.18 18.07 -11.00
C LEU A 193 -2.55 18.26 -12.47
N MET A 194 -3.06 17.22 -13.14
CA MET A 194 -3.50 17.30 -14.53
C MET A 194 -4.92 17.87 -14.68
N VAL A 195 -5.75 17.84 -13.63
CA VAL A 195 -7.16 18.30 -13.69
C VAL A 195 -7.33 19.75 -14.19
N PRO A 196 -6.54 20.76 -13.73
CA PRO A 196 -6.73 22.14 -14.22
C PRO A 196 -6.43 22.31 -15.71
N THR A 197 -5.42 21.59 -16.22
CA THR A 197 -5.02 21.64 -17.62
C THR A 197 -5.98 20.82 -18.50
N SER A 198 -6.51 19.73 -17.96
CA SER A 198 -7.39 18.80 -18.66
C SER A 198 -8.65 18.50 -17.83
N PRO A 199 -9.66 19.41 -17.81
CA PRO A 199 -10.90 19.23 -17.04
C PRO A 199 -11.69 17.96 -17.39
N TRP A 200 -11.50 17.45 -18.62
CA TRP A 200 -12.04 16.17 -19.06
C TRP A 200 -11.65 14.99 -18.14
N LEU A 201 -10.49 15.03 -17.49
CA LEU A 201 -10.05 13.95 -16.60
C LEU A 201 -10.94 13.78 -15.36
N ALA A 202 -11.61 14.85 -14.93
CA ALA A 202 -12.51 14.82 -13.77
C ALA A 202 -13.98 14.76 -14.18
N MET A 203 -14.36 15.42 -15.27
CA MET A 203 -15.76 15.60 -15.67
C MET A 203 -16.15 14.79 -16.92
N GLY A 204 -15.20 14.17 -17.61
CA GLY A 204 -15.42 13.45 -18.86
C GLY A 204 -16.09 14.34 -19.93
N PRO A 205 -17.04 13.79 -20.71
CA PRO A 205 -17.85 14.52 -21.70
C PRO A 205 -18.50 15.80 -21.18
N LEU A 206 -18.84 15.82 -19.89
CA LEU A 206 -19.52 16.95 -19.27
C LEU A 206 -18.59 18.15 -19.09
N SER A 207 -17.27 18.03 -19.25
CA SER A 207 -16.33 19.16 -19.19
C SER A 207 -16.59 20.24 -20.25
N THR A 208 -17.35 19.92 -21.30
CA THR A 208 -17.80 20.87 -22.33
C THR A 208 -19.00 21.72 -21.87
N VAL A 209 -19.77 21.23 -20.90
CA VAL A 209 -21.01 21.84 -20.39
C VAL A 209 -20.86 22.36 -18.96
N LEU A 210 -19.94 21.77 -18.19
CA LEU A 210 -19.68 22.07 -16.79
C LEU A 210 -18.32 22.71 -16.61
N ALA A 211 -18.24 23.62 -15.66
CA ALA A 211 -17.00 24.25 -15.22
C ALA A 211 -16.81 24.09 -13.71
N PHE A 212 -15.57 24.12 -13.28
CA PHE A 212 -15.23 24.16 -11.85
C PHE A 212 -15.71 25.47 -11.22
N ALA A 213 -16.36 25.37 -10.06
CA ALA A 213 -16.79 26.53 -9.30
C ALA A 213 -15.58 27.35 -8.77
N PRO A 214 -15.76 28.65 -8.44
CA PRO A 214 -14.67 29.50 -7.95
C PRO A 214 -13.98 28.99 -6.68
N VAL A 215 -14.65 28.16 -5.87
CA VAL A 215 -14.07 27.54 -4.65
C VAL A 215 -12.72 26.86 -4.93
N TRP A 216 -12.57 26.24 -6.10
CA TRP A 216 -11.35 25.54 -6.47
C TRP A 216 -10.17 26.48 -6.65
N ARG A 217 -10.37 27.75 -7.01
CA ARG A 217 -9.27 28.72 -7.12
C ARG A 217 -8.60 28.99 -5.76
N ILE A 218 -9.38 28.91 -4.68
CA ILE A 218 -8.90 29.16 -3.31
C ILE A 218 -8.32 27.87 -2.71
N TRP A 219 -9.04 26.75 -2.87
CA TRP A 219 -8.74 25.52 -2.14
C TRP A 219 -7.91 24.49 -2.89
N TYR A 220 -7.69 24.65 -4.20
CA TYR A 220 -6.89 23.71 -4.99
C TYR A 220 -5.43 23.63 -4.50
N VAL A 221 -4.78 24.77 -4.28
CA VAL A 221 -3.38 24.78 -3.79
C VAL A 221 -3.27 24.19 -2.37
N PRO A 222 -4.10 24.57 -1.38
CA PRO A 222 -4.14 23.89 -0.09
C PRO A 222 -4.35 22.37 -0.19
N LEU A 223 -5.26 21.93 -1.06
CA LEU A 223 -5.52 20.50 -1.29
C LEU A 223 -4.27 19.78 -1.80
N VAL A 224 -3.62 20.33 -2.84
CA VAL A 224 -2.39 19.77 -3.41
C VAL A 224 -1.27 19.71 -2.36
N LEU A 225 -1.06 20.78 -1.59
CA LEU A 225 -0.03 20.82 -0.55
C LEU A 225 -0.23 19.74 0.52
N VAL A 226 -1.47 19.51 0.94
CA VAL A 226 -1.77 18.46 1.92
C VAL A 226 -1.61 17.05 1.32
N CYS A 227 -1.98 16.84 0.05
CA CYS A 227 -1.71 15.58 -0.65
C CYS A 227 -0.21 15.30 -0.76
N VAL A 228 0.60 16.32 -1.12
CA VAL A 228 2.06 16.24 -1.18
C VAL A 228 2.64 15.92 0.20
N ALA A 229 2.19 16.60 1.26
CA ALA A 229 2.66 16.36 2.61
C ALA A 229 2.36 14.92 3.09
N ASN A 230 1.15 14.42 2.82
CA ASN A 230 0.79 13.05 3.13
C ASN A 230 1.65 12.04 2.37
N LEU A 231 1.80 12.23 1.06
CA LEU A 231 2.62 11.37 0.22
C LEU A 231 4.09 11.36 0.67
N ALA A 232 4.65 12.52 1.03
CA ALA A 232 6.02 12.62 1.53
C ALA A 232 6.21 11.86 2.84
N LEU A 233 5.24 11.93 3.76
CA LEU A 233 5.27 11.20 5.04
C LEU A 233 5.13 9.68 4.85
N ASP A 234 4.31 9.26 3.87
CA ASP A 234 4.12 7.85 3.55
C ASP A 234 5.37 7.27 2.85
N ALA A 235 5.95 8.03 1.91
CA ALA A 235 7.19 7.69 1.23
C ALA A 235 8.38 7.63 2.20
N TYR A 236 8.54 8.64 3.06
CA TYR A 236 9.55 8.61 4.13
C TYR A 236 9.39 7.37 5.03
N GLY A 237 8.14 7.01 5.27
CA GLY A 237 7.77 5.84 6.05
C GLY A 237 8.15 4.49 5.47
N LEU A 238 8.31 4.42 4.14
CA LEU A 238 8.77 3.25 3.42
C LEU A 238 10.27 3.02 3.64
N PHE A 239 11.08 4.09 3.63
CA PHE A 239 12.53 4.03 3.79
C PHE A 239 12.98 3.91 5.26
N HIS A 240 12.20 4.46 6.19
CA HIS A 240 12.48 4.41 7.62
C HIS A 240 11.33 3.75 8.41
N PRO A 241 11.33 2.41 8.55
CA PRO A 241 10.30 1.64 9.28
C PRO A 241 10.27 1.91 10.79
N THR A 242 11.18 2.73 11.32
CA THR A 242 11.29 3.02 12.74
C THR A 242 10.02 3.73 13.24
N ARG A 243 9.36 3.10 14.21
CA ARG A 243 8.13 3.59 14.84
C ARG A 243 8.46 4.69 15.85
N THR A 244 8.71 5.91 15.38
CA THR A 244 9.00 7.07 16.24
C THR A 244 7.75 7.91 16.50
N ALA A 245 7.58 8.38 17.74
CA ALA A 245 6.46 9.25 18.13
C ALA A 245 6.38 10.52 17.27
N ARG A 246 7.53 11.05 16.83
CA ARG A 246 7.62 12.20 15.92
C ARG A 246 6.95 11.94 14.57
N ARG A 247 7.08 10.75 14.00
CA ARG A 247 6.46 10.42 12.71
C ARG A 247 4.94 10.31 12.83
N VAL A 248 4.45 9.68 13.90
CA VAL A 248 3.01 9.52 14.14
C VAL A 248 2.34 10.88 14.37
N THR A 249 2.99 11.77 15.12
CA THR A 249 2.50 13.14 15.34
C THR A 249 2.48 13.98 14.06
N LEU A 250 3.52 13.91 13.23
CA LEU A 250 3.53 14.58 11.92
C LEU A 250 2.42 14.05 10.99
N LYS A 251 2.19 12.73 10.97
CA LYS A 251 1.09 12.13 10.19
C LYS A 251 -0.28 12.57 10.70
N LEU A 252 -0.48 12.62 12.02
CA LEU A 252 -1.72 13.16 12.61
C LEU A 252 -1.95 14.62 12.23
N ALA A 253 -0.91 15.47 12.26
CA ALA A 253 -1.01 16.86 11.83
C ALA A 253 -1.40 16.99 10.35
N ALA A 254 -0.80 16.18 9.47
CA ALA A 254 -1.13 16.16 8.04
C ALA A 254 -2.58 15.69 7.79
N LEU A 255 -3.05 14.67 8.51
CA LEU A 255 -4.44 14.20 8.44
C LEU A 255 -5.43 15.22 8.98
N ALA A 256 -5.08 15.95 10.05
CA ALA A 256 -5.90 17.04 10.57
C ALA A 256 -6.01 18.20 9.55
N CYS A 257 -4.90 18.57 8.90
CA CYS A 257 -4.92 19.56 7.82
C CYS A 257 -5.79 19.08 6.64
N GLN A 258 -5.71 17.80 6.27
CA GLN A 258 -6.56 17.21 5.24
C GLN A 258 -8.03 17.29 5.60
N LEU A 259 -8.38 16.97 6.85
CA LEU A 259 -9.74 17.05 7.34
C LEU A 259 -10.27 18.48 7.28
N VAL A 260 -9.47 19.46 7.71
CA VAL A 260 -9.84 20.89 7.65
C VAL A 260 -10.06 21.31 6.19
N VAL A 261 -9.13 21.02 5.29
CA VAL A 261 -9.27 21.36 3.87
C VAL A 261 -10.51 20.70 3.26
N ALA A 262 -10.75 19.42 3.56
CA ALA A 262 -11.93 18.70 3.07
C ALA A 262 -13.24 19.30 3.60
N LEU A 263 -13.30 19.68 4.88
CA LEU A 263 -14.45 20.34 5.48
C LEU A 263 -14.69 21.74 4.90
N MET A 264 -13.62 22.51 4.66
CA MET A 264 -13.74 23.85 4.07
C MET A 264 -14.21 23.78 2.62
N ILE A 265 -13.71 22.82 1.83
CA ILE A 265 -14.24 22.56 0.49
C ILE A 265 -15.70 22.12 0.59
N LEU A 266 -16.04 21.20 1.50
CA LEU A 266 -17.42 20.73 1.68
C LEU A 266 -18.39 21.87 2.10
N SER A 267 -17.90 22.85 2.86
CA SER A 267 -18.70 23.99 3.30
C SER A 267 -19.15 24.91 2.16
N ALA A 268 -18.46 24.86 1.01
CA ALA A 268 -18.78 25.71 -0.14
C ALA A 268 -20.11 25.34 -0.83
N ARG A 269 -20.61 24.11 -0.64
CA ARG A 269 -21.87 23.56 -1.18
C ARG A 269 -22.03 23.53 -2.71
N VAL A 270 -21.21 24.29 -3.44
CA VAL A 270 -21.19 24.40 -4.90
C VAL A 270 -19.75 24.22 -5.37
N TRP A 271 -19.51 23.15 -6.11
CA TRP A 271 -18.20 22.76 -6.66
C TRP A 271 -18.17 22.75 -8.17
N VAL A 272 -19.34 22.62 -8.80
CA VAL A 272 -19.49 22.58 -10.25
C VAL A 272 -20.62 23.52 -10.66
N VAL A 273 -20.35 24.34 -11.67
CA VAL A 273 -21.27 25.33 -12.23
C VAL A 273 -21.44 25.10 -13.73
N ALA A 274 -22.43 25.73 -14.33
CA ALA A 274 -22.58 25.73 -15.78
C ALA A 274 -21.35 26.39 -16.43
N GLY A 275 -20.80 25.75 -17.47
CA GLY A 275 -19.70 26.30 -18.26
C GLY A 275 -20.16 27.52 -19.07
N THR A 276 -19.25 28.44 -19.36
CA THR A 276 -19.57 29.67 -20.11
C THR A 276 -19.79 29.42 -21.61
N ALA A 277 -19.49 28.21 -22.10
CA ALA A 277 -19.60 27.80 -23.50
C ALA A 277 -20.76 26.80 -23.72
N VAL A 278 -21.89 26.96 -23.00
CA VAL A 278 -23.09 26.13 -23.25
C VAL A 278 -23.57 26.36 -24.67
N ARG A 279 -23.11 25.54 -25.62
CA ARG A 279 -23.86 25.28 -26.83
C ARG A 279 -25.07 24.48 -26.39
N SER A 280 -26.24 25.07 -26.51
CA SER A 280 -27.57 24.51 -26.18
C SER A 280 -27.91 23.17 -26.86
N GLU A 281 -26.97 22.60 -27.62
CA GLU A 281 -27.12 21.38 -28.41
C GLU A 281 -26.85 20.09 -27.62
N VAL A 282 -26.07 20.13 -26.52
CA VAL A 282 -25.65 18.89 -25.81
C VAL A 282 -26.57 18.53 -24.64
N VAL A 283 -27.05 19.53 -23.88
CA VAL A 283 -27.97 19.34 -22.74
C VAL A 283 -29.11 20.34 -22.85
N PRO A 284 -30.38 19.90 -22.89
CA PRO A 284 -31.52 20.80 -22.91
C PRO A 284 -31.52 21.73 -21.69
N ALA A 285 -31.85 23.00 -21.90
CA ALA A 285 -31.80 24.02 -20.83
C ALA A 285 -32.63 23.67 -19.59
N HIS A 286 -33.73 22.92 -19.76
CA HIS A 286 -34.59 22.48 -18.64
C HIS A 286 -33.94 21.40 -17.76
N GLN A 287 -32.97 20.64 -18.27
CA GLN A 287 -32.31 19.56 -17.52
C GLN A 287 -31.04 20.03 -16.79
N LEU A 288 -30.50 21.19 -17.18
CA LEU A 288 -29.25 21.72 -16.63
C LEU A 288 -29.29 21.94 -15.10
N PRO A 289 -30.36 22.50 -14.49
CA PRO A 289 -30.44 22.64 -13.03
C PRO A 289 -30.44 21.29 -12.30
N GLN A 290 -31.13 20.30 -12.87
CA GLN A 290 -31.17 18.95 -12.31
C GLN A 290 -29.80 18.29 -12.39
N LEU A 291 -29.13 18.37 -13.55
CA LEU A 291 -27.76 17.88 -13.73
C LEU A 291 -26.79 18.49 -12.72
N LEU A 292 -26.81 19.81 -12.55
CA LEU A 292 -25.96 20.51 -11.58
C LEU A 292 -26.23 20.05 -10.15
N THR A 293 -27.49 19.82 -9.79
CA THR A 293 -27.86 19.31 -8.47
C THR A 293 -27.27 17.92 -8.24
N TRP A 294 -27.39 17.02 -9.21
CA TRP A 294 -26.87 15.65 -9.11
C TRP A 294 -25.35 15.61 -9.05
N VAL A 295 -24.67 16.41 -9.88
CA VAL A 295 -23.21 16.51 -9.88
C VAL A 295 -22.71 17.06 -8.54
N ASN A 296 -23.27 18.18 -8.05
CA ASN A 296 -22.86 18.74 -6.76
C ASN A 296 -23.20 17.80 -5.59
N THR A 297 -24.31 17.07 -5.64
CA THR A 297 -24.64 16.04 -4.63
C THR A 297 -23.64 14.90 -4.65
N GLY A 298 -23.23 14.44 -5.84
CA GLY A 298 -22.19 13.41 -6.00
C GLY A 298 -20.85 13.87 -5.42
N VAL A 299 -20.45 15.12 -5.68
CA VAL A 299 -19.25 15.72 -5.09
C VAL A 299 -19.35 15.79 -3.56
N ALA A 300 -20.50 16.21 -3.02
CA ALA A 300 -20.73 16.25 -1.58
C ALA A 300 -20.61 14.87 -0.91
N ILE A 301 -21.20 13.83 -1.52
CA ILE A 301 -21.10 12.44 -1.05
C ILE A 301 -19.64 11.98 -1.09
N GLY A 302 -18.92 12.27 -2.18
CA GLY A 302 -17.50 11.93 -2.32
C GLY A 302 -16.64 12.55 -1.21
N PHE A 303 -16.81 13.85 -0.93
CA PHE A 303 -16.13 14.51 0.18
C PHE A 303 -16.55 13.95 1.55
N GLY A 304 -17.82 13.60 1.73
CA GLY A 304 -18.31 12.94 2.93
C GLY A 304 -17.59 11.61 3.20
N ILE A 305 -17.41 10.78 2.17
CA ILE A 305 -16.65 9.53 2.27
C ILE A 305 -15.19 9.80 2.65
N VAL A 306 -14.53 10.77 1.99
CA VAL A 306 -13.14 11.14 2.30
C VAL A 306 -13.00 11.59 3.75
N ILE A 307 -13.94 12.38 4.27
CA ILE A 307 -13.94 12.82 5.68
C ILE A 307 -14.06 11.63 6.62
N VAL A 308 -15.00 10.72 6.39
CA VAL A 308 -15.17 9.51 7.22
C VAL A 308 -13.92 8.65 7.22
N LEU A 309 -13.32 8.40 6.05
CA LEU A 309 -12.07 7.63 5.93
C LEU A 309 -10.90 8.33 6.66
N THR A 310 -10.82 9.66 6.55
CA THR A 310 -9.79 10.46 7.24
C THR A 310 -9.96 10.36 8.75
N LEU A 311 -11.19 10.41 9.27
CA LEU A 311 -11.49 10.26 10.71
C LEU A 311 -11.10 8.86 11.22
N ILE A 312 -11.38 7.80 10.45
CA ILE A 312 -10.96 6.44 10.78
C ILE A 312 -9.43 6.36 10.86
N GLU A 313 -8.72 6.97 9.91
CA GLU A 313 -7.26 6.95 9.90
C GLU A 313 -6.66 7.75 11.07
N ILE A 314 -7.23 8.91 11.41
CA ILE A 314 -6.86 9.67 12.61
C ILE A 314 -7.01 8.80 13.86
N GLY A 315 -8.14 8.09 14.01
CA GLY A 315 -8.38 7.18 15.14
C GLY A 315 -7.33 6.08 15.24
N LYS A 316 -6.95 5.47 14.11
CA LYS A 316 -5.87 4.46 14.05
C LYS A 316 -4.51 5.03 14.46
N GLN A 317 -4.15 6.21 13.97
CA GLN A 317 -2.88 6.85 14.31
C GLN A 317 -2.84 7.31 15.78
N TYR A 318 -3.97 7.77 16.32
CA TYR A 318 -4.09 8.11 17.73
C TYR A 318 -3.88 6.88 18.64
N TYR A 319 -4.55 5.76 18.33
CA TYR A 319 -4.34 4.50 19.05
C TYR A 319 -2.88 4.03 18.98
N ARG A 320 -2.25 4.19 17.82
CA ARG A 320 -0.82 3.88 17.61
C ARG A 320 0.10 4.78 18.44
N LEU A 321 -0.24 6.06 18.62
CA LEU A 321 0.53 6.98 19.46
C LEU A 321 0.49 6.56 20.94
N ARG A 322 -0.69 6.16 21.43
CA ARG A 322 -0.88 5.73 22.82
C ARG A 322 -0.07 4.48 23.17
N THR A 323 -0.09 3.47 22.30
CA THR A 323 0.67 2.23 22.50
C THR A 323 2.19 2.44 22.51
N LEU A 324 2.70 3.45 21.79
CA LEU A 324 4.12 3.84 21.84
C LEU A 324 4.48 4.61 23.12
N GLY A 325 3.53 5.34 23.71
CA GLY A 325 3.70 6.02 25.00
C GLY A 325 3.78 5.03 26.17
N ASP A 326 2.86 4.06 26.21
CA ASP A 326 2.79 3.06 27.28
C ASP A 326 4.06 2.17 27.32
N GLY A 327 4.63 1.83 26.17
CA GLY A 327 5.88 1.06 26.09
C GLY A 327 7.12 1.80 26.60
N ARG A 328 7.13 3.14 26.56
CA ARG A 328 8.21 3.96 27.16
C ARG A 328 8.08 4.06 28.67
N HIS A 329 6.86 4.07 29.21
CA HIS A 329 6.64 4.05 30.64
C HIS A 329 6.95 2.68 31.27
N ALA A 330 6.67 1.58 30.56
CA ALA A 330 7.04 0.23 31.02
C ALA A 330 8.57 0.00 31.04
N ALA A 331 9.31 0.52 30.06
CA ALA A 331 10.77 0.39 30.00
C ALA A 331 11.53 1.31 30.98
N GLY A 332 10.88 2.35 31.51
CA GLY A 332 11.43 3.22 32.55
C GLY A 332 11.07 2.79 33.98
N ALA A 333 10.32 1.69 34.14
CA ALA A 333 9.85 1.17 35.42
C ALA A 333 10.54 -0.17 35.78
N GLU A 334 11.75 -0.41 35.30
CA GLU A 334 12.62 -1.44 35.85
C GLU A 334 13.20 -0.91 37.17
N PRO A 335 12.95 -1.55 38.32
CA PRO A 335 13.31 -0.99 39.61
C PRO A 335 14.84 -1.00 39.76
N ASP A 336 15.40 0.19 39.85
CA ASP A 336 16.75 0.45 40.36
C ASP A 336 16.78 -0.01 41.84
N GLY A 337 17.10 -1.29 42.05
CA GLY A 337 16.87 -1.96 43.32
C GLY A 337 17.59 -3.28 43.46
N ALA A 338 18.83 -3.37 43.00
CA ALA A 338 19.73 -4.48 43.32
C ALA A 338 21.16 -3.98 43.57
N SER A 339 21.32 -3.06 44.52
CA SER A 339 22.63 -2.75 45.10
C SER A 339 22.76 -3.40 46.48
N SER A 340 23.56 -4.47 46.51
CA SER A 340 24.50 -4.81 47.59
C SER A 340 24.01 -4.74 49.04
N THR A 341 23.76 -5.89 49.65
CA THR A 341 24.21 -6.12 51.03
C THR A 341 24.55 -7.60 51.20
N ASN A 342 25.80 -7.95 50.93
CA ASN A 342 26.39 -9.18 51.41
C ASN A 342 27.78 -8.82 51.96
N ALA A 343 27.78 -8.34 53.20
CA ALA A 343 28.96 -8.19 54.04
C ALA A 343 28.50 -8.17 55.50
N GLU A 344 29.12 -9.05 56.31
CA GLU A 344 29.04 -9.16 57.78
C GLU A 344 27.70 -9.71 58.31
N ARG A 345 27.59 -10.85 59.00
CA ARG A 345 28.48 -11.63 59.88
C ARG A 345 28.06 -13.10 59.88
#